data_AF-A0A819NA12-F1
#
_entry.id   AF-A0A819NA12-F1
#
_cell.length_a   1.000
_cell.length_b   1.000
_cell.length_c   1.000
_cell.angle_alpha   90.00
_cell.angle_beta   90.00
_cell.angle_gamma   90.00
#
_symmetry.space_group_name_H-M   'P 1'
#
loop_
_entity.id
_entity.type
_entity.pdbx_description
1 polymer ?
#
loop_
_entity_poly.entity_id
_entity_poly.type
_entity_poly.pdbx_seq_one_letter_code
_entity_poly.pdbx_strand_id
1 'polypeptide(L)'
;MSQLLEKNNGSLTSDEVTVTVARVKTLIVIRQLDAQRNIQVIRFLYEAKQLTEIHENRSLDLSTAKLLDIDFRDSAVNGKQLKQLSLAGMFLSNATFIGIEMEHVNFTNTQFEAVNFSCGILRN
;
A
#
# COMPACT_ATOMS: atom_id res chain seq x y z
N MET A 1 17.67 -4.90 7.02
CA MET A 1 16.72 -3.97 6.37
C MET A 1 16.08 -3.02 7.39
N SER A 2 15.72 -3.50 8.58
CA SER A 2 15.27 -2.71 9.75
C SER A 2 16.18 -1.52 10.10
N GLN A 3 17.49 -1.66 9.91
CA GLN A 3 18.50 -0.62 10.21
C GLN A 3 18.42 0.66 9.36
N LEU A 4 17.82 0.62 8.15
CA LEU A 4 17.69 1.82 7.31
C LEU A 4 16.54 2.73 7.78
N LEU A 5 15.47 2.15 8.32
CA LEU A 5 14.37 2.89 8.93
C LEU A 5 14.76 3.41 10.32
N GLU A 6 15.51 2.64 11.12
CA GLU A 6 16.04 3.10 12.41
C GLU A 6 16.94 4.34 12.28
N LYS A 7 17.72 4.46 11.20
CA LYS A 7 18.55 5.65 10.94
C LYS A 7 17.76 6.90 10.51
N ASN A 8 16.48 6.77 10.15
CA ASN A 8 15.59 7.88 9.80
C ASN A 8 14.47 8.07 10.83
N ASN A 9 14.78 7.90 12.12
CA ASN A 9 13.84 8.01 13.24
C ASN A 9 12.62 7.08 13.15
N GLY A 10 12.75 5.96 12.43
CA GLY A 10 11.77 4.88 12.39
C GLY A 10 10.54 5.12 11.52
N SER A 11 10.39 6.29 10.89
CA SER A 11 9.19 6.57 10.09
C SER A 11 9.41 7.58 8.96
N LEU A 12 8.81 7.34 7.80
CA LEU A 12 8.66 8.36 6.75
C LEU A 12 7.68 9.45 7.16
N THR A 13 7.01 9.27 8.30
CA THR A 13 5.95 10.15 8.78
C THR A 13 6.24 10.84 10.10
N SER A 14 7.50 10.95 10.48
CA SER A 14 7.92 11.57 11.76
C SER A 14 7.62 13.06 11.84
N ASP A 15 7.69 13.79 10.73
CA ASP A 15 7.42 15.22 10.64
C ASP A 15 6.78 15.59 9.29
N GLU A 16 6.09 16.73 9.25
CA GLU A 16 5.28 17.16 8.11
C GLU A 16 6.08 17.37 6.81
N VAL A 17 7.31 17.85 6.91
CA VAL A 17 8.17 18.07 5.74
C VAL A 17 8.64 16.73 5.17
N THR A 18 9.09 15.82 6.04
CA THR A 18 9.49 14.46 5.63
C THR A 18 8.34 13.67 5.02
N VAL A 19 7.13 13.74 5.61
CA VAL A 19 5.91 13.14 5.03
C VAL A 19 5.68 13.65 3.61
N THR A 20 5.73 14.98 3.44
CA THR A 20 5.44 15.62 2.16
C THR A 20 6.44 15.19 1.09
N VAL A 21 7.73 15.21 1.42
CA VAL A 21 8.79 14.79 0.49
C VAL A 21 8.69 13.29 0.17
N ALA A 22 8.49 12.44 1.18
CA ALA A 22 8.33 11.00 1.00
C ALA A 22 7.12 10.70 0.10
N ARG A 23 5.97 11.33 0.37
CA ARG A 23 4.75 11.20 -0.42
C ARG A 23 4.99 11.59 -1.87
N VAL A 24 5.53 12.78 -2.12
CA VAL A 24 5.77 13.28 -3.48
C VAL A 24 6.71 12.35 -4.24
N LYS A 25 7.82 11.92 -3.63
CA LYS A 25 8.77 11.00 -4.25
C LYS A 25 8.13 9.65 -4.56
N THR A 26 7.40 9.07 -3.62
CA THR A 26 6.70 7.79 -3.83
C THR A 26 5.68 7.88 -4.95
N LEU A 27 4.89 8.96 -5.01
CA LEU A 27 3.93 9.16 -6.11
C LEU A 27 4.60 9.32 -7.47
N ILE A 28 5.75 9.99 -7.54
CA ILE A 28 6.54 10.09 -8.77
C ILE A 28 7.04 8.70 -9.20
N VAL A 29 7.59 7.92 -8.25
CA VAL A 29 8.06 6.56 -8.51
C VAL A 29 6.91 5.70 -9.02
N ILE A 30 5.73 5.75 -8.39
CA ILE A 30 4.56 4.96 -8.81
C ILE A 30 4.15 5.27 -10.26
N ARG A 31 4.24 6.54 -10.68
CA ARG A 31 3.90 6.97 -12.05
C ARG A 31 4.92 6.54 -13.10
N GLN A 32 6.16 6.27 -12.72
CA GLN A 32 7.25 5.93 -13.64
C GLN A 32 7.45 4.43 -13.80
N LEU A 33 6.99 3.64 -12.84
CA LEU A 33 7.18 2.21 -12.81
C LEU A 33 6.00 1.47 -13.46
N ASP A 34 6.32 0.28 -13.99
CA ASP A 34 5.31 -0.69 -14.43
C ASP A 34 4.61 -1.35 -13.24
N ALA A 35 3.56 -2.11 -13.54
CA ALA A 35 2.74 -2.81 -12.56
C ALA A 35 3.57 -3.72 -11.63
N GLN A 36 4.49 -4.50 -12.20
CA GLN A 36 5.30 -5.45 -11.45
C GLN A 36 6.26 -4.75 -10.48
N ARG A 37 6.83 -3.61 -10.86
CA ARG A 37 7.71 -2.84 -9.96
C ARG A 37 6.90 -2.05 -8.94
N ASN A 38 5.72 -1.55 -9.30
CA ASN A 38 4.81 -0.89 -8.37
C ASN A 38 4.38 -1.80 -7.23
N ILE A 39 4.12 -3.09 -7.51
CA ILE A 39 3.77 -4.02 -6.44
C ILE A 39 4.93 -4.23 -5.44
N GLN A 40 6.19 -4.14 -5.89
CA GLN A 40 7.34 -4.19 -4.99
C GLN A 40 7.41 -2.96 -4.09
N VAL A 41 7.09 -1.78 -4.62
CA VAL A 41 7.04 -0.53 -3.83
C VAL A 41 5.93 -0.60 -2.78
N ILE A 42 4.73 -1.02 -3.18
CA ILE A 42 3.59 -1.19 -2.27
C ILE A 42 3.92 -2.23 -1.19
N ARG A 43 4.50 -3.38 -1.56
CA ARG A 43 4.91 -4.40 -0.60
C ARG A 43 5.96 -3.87 0.38
N PHE A 44 6.97 -3.14 -0.12
CA PHE A 44 7.99 -2.52 0.73
C PHE A 44 7.36 -1.55 1.74
N LEU A 45 6.46 -0.67 1.31
CA LEU A 45 5.80 0.30 2.19
C LEU A 45 4.89 -0.38 3.22
N TYR A 46 4.21 -1.45 2.81
CA TYR A 46 3.41 -2.29 3.70
C TYR A 46 4.27 -2.99 4.76
N GLU A 47 5.37 -3.66 4.36
CA GLU A 47 6.31 -4.33 5.27
C GLU A 47 7.01 -3.33 6.21
N ALA A 48 7.27 -2.11 5.73
CA ALA A 48 7.82 -1.01 6.52
C ALA A 48 6.78 -0.36 7.46
N LYS A 49 5.53 -0.85 7.49
CA LYS A 49 4.41 -0.30 8.27
C LYS A 49 4.11 1.16 7.93
N GLN A 50 4.45 1.58 6.71
CA GLN A 50 4.21 2.92 6.18
C GLN A 50 2.93 2.98 5.33
N LEU A 51 2.28 1.85 5.07
CA LEU A 51 1.01 1.77 4.37
C LEU A 51 -0.02 0.96 5.18
N THR A 52 0.07 1.04 6.50
CA THR A 52 -0.75 0.27 7.44
C THR A 52 -1.44 1.18 8.45
N GLU A 53 -2.67 0.85 8.83
CA GLU A 53 -3.43 1.57 9.86
C GLU A 53 -3.12 1.05 11.26
N ILE A 54 -1.87 1.21 11.68
CA ILE A 54 -1.44 0.84 13.03
C ILE A 54 -1.54 2.09 13.91
N HIS A 55 -2.19 1.95 15.07
CA HIS A 55 -2.50 3.03 16.01
C HIS A 55 -1.30 3.85 16.52
N GLU A 56 -0.06 3.43 16.27
CA GLU A 56 1.16 4.06 16.77
C GLU A 56 1.90 4.89 15.73
N ASN A 57 1.68 4.68 14.43
CA ASN A 57 2.38 5.40 13.35
C ASN A 57 1.40 5.88 12.27
N ARG A 58 1.61 7.11 11.80
CA ARG A 58 0.83 7.66 10.68
C ARG A 58 1.16 6.88 9.40
N SER A 59 0.15 6.37 8.72
CA SER A 59 0.31 5.80 7.37
C SER A 59 0.73 6.91 6.38
N LEU A 60 1.60 6.58 5.44
CA LEU A 60 1.95 7.46 4.33
C LEU A 60 0.73 7.59 3.42
N ASP A 61 0.17 8.79 3.37
CA ASP A 61 -0.97 9.09 2.51
C ASP A 61 -0.56 9.03 1.03
N LEU A 62 -1.00 7.98 0.34
CA LEU A 62 -0.84 7.82 -1.11
C LEU A 62 -2.15 8.04 -1.87
N SER A 63 -3.09 8.78 -1.28
CA SER A 63 -4.26 9.29 -2.00
C SER A 63 -3.83 9.87 -3.35
N THR A 64 -4.64 9.65 -4.39
CA THR A 64 -4.35 10.00 -5.80
C THR A 64 -3.33 9.11 -6.53
N ALA A 65 -2.70 8.14 -5.87
CA ALA A 65 -1.90 7.14 -6.56
C ALA A 65 -2.77 6.33 -7.54
N LYS A 66 -2.23 6.09 -8.73
CA LYS A 66 -2.86 5.26 -9.77
C LYS A 66 -2.06 3.97 -9.89
N LEU A 67 -2.70 2.86 -9.58
CA LEU A 67 -2.15 1.53 -9.69
C LEU A 67 -2.93 0.80 -10.79
N LEU A 68 -2.23 0.52 -11.89
CA LEU A 68 -2.78 -0.13 -13.08
C LEU A 68 -2.20 -1.54 -13.18
N ASP A 69 -3.06 -2.51 -13.49
CA ASP A 69 -2.71 -3.91 -13.77
C ASP A 69 -1.93 -4.61 -12.61
N ILE A 70 -2.19 -4.18 -11.37
CA ILE A 70 -1.50 -4.71 -10.18
C ILE A 70 -2.08 -6.04 -9.73
N ASP A 71 -1.21 -7.03 -9.53
CA ASP A 71 -1.56 -8.29 -8.89
C ASP A 71 -1.15 -8.30 -7.41
N PHE A 72 -2.12 -8.16 -6.51
CA PHE A 72 -1.87 -8.18 -5.07
C PHE A 72 -1.60 -9.58 -4.52
N ARG A 73 -1.77 -10.66 -5.31
CA ARG A 73 -1.46 -12.02 -4.87
C ARG A 73 0.03 -12.16 -4.53
N ASP A 74 0.89 -11.43 -5.25
CA ASP A 74 2.35 -11.39 -5.05
C ASP A 74 2.79 -10.45 -3.91
N SER A 75 1.86 -9.67 -3.36
CA SER A 75 2.12 -8.75 -2.24
C SER A 75 1.83 -9.34 -0.87
N ALA A 76 1.15 -10.49 -0.81
CA ALA A 76 0.74 -11.08 0.45
C ALA A 76 1.94 -11.72 1.18
N VAL A 77 2.34 -11.09 2.28
CA VAL A 77 3.55 -11.45 3.04
C VAL A 77 3.39 -12.79 3.78
N ASN A 78 2.17 -13.21 4.12
CA ASN A 78 1.89 -14.46 4.86
C ASN A 78 0.84 -15.33 4.13
N GLY A 79 1.19 -15.90 2.97
CA GLY A 79 0.35 -16.95 2.36
C GLY A 79 -1.06 -16.48 1.96
N LYS A 80 -1.14 -15.31 1.29
CA LYS A 80 -2.39 -14.65 0.83
C LYS A 80 -3.15 -13.84 1.88
N GLN A 81 -2.51 -13.38 2.96
CA GLN A 81 -3.12 -12.45 3.92
C GLN A 81 -2.57 -11.01 3.76
N LEU A 82 -3.49 -10.03 3.72
CA LEU A 82 -3.22 -8.59 3.86
C LEU A 82 -3.94 -8.09 5.10
N LYS A 83 -3.19 -7.56 6.07
CA LYS A 83 -3.75 -7.08 7.35
C LYS A 83 -3.48 -5.60 7.52
N GLN A 84 -4.52 -4.82 7.84
CA GLN A 84 -4.42 -3.38 8.13
C GLN A 84 -3.86 -2.53 6.99
N LEU A 85 -3.78 -3.05 5.76
CA LEU A 85 -3.31 -2.30 4.59
C LEU A 85 -4.23 -1.10 4.33
N SER A 86 -3.66 0.08 4.12
CA SER A 86 -4.44 1.28 3.75
C SER A 86 -4.24 1.60 2.27
N LEU A 87 -5.31 1.51 1.49
CA LEU A 87 -5.37 1.92 0.08
C LEU A 87 -6.24 3.15 -0.12
N ALA A 88 -6.50 3.89 0.97
CA ALA A 88 -7.45 4.99 0.99
C ALA A 88 -7.15 6.07 -0.06
N GLY A 89 -8.19 6.48 -0.79
CA GLY A 89 -8.11 7.52 -1.82
C GLY A 89 -7.31 7.15 -3.07
N MET A 90 -6.88 5.89 -3.22
CA MET A 90 -6.15 5.43 -4.41
C MET A 90 -7.10 5.05 -5.56
N PHE A 91 -6.56 5.02 -6.77
CA PHE A 91 -7.24 4.52 -7.96
C PHE A 91 -6.61 3.18 -8.36
N LEU A 92 -7.41 2.11 -8.32
CA LEU A 92 -7.00 0.76 -8.74
C LEU A 92 -7.74 0.42 -10.02
N SER A 93 -7.01 0.16 -11.11
CA SER A 93 -7.57 -0.30 -12.38
C SER A 93 -6.95 -1.65 -12.77
N ASN A 94 -7.77 -2.60 -13.19
CA ASN A 94 -7.37 -3.98 -13.52
C ASN A 94 -6.60 -4.70 -12.40
N ALA A 95 -6.86 -4.35 -11.14
CA ALA A 95 -6.16 -4.94 -10.00
C ALA A 95 -6.75 -6.30 -9.60
N THR A 96 -5.94 -7.20 -9.03
CA THR A 96 -6.35 -8.56 -8.65
C THR A 96 -6.07 -8.86 -7.17
N PHE A 97 -7.10 -9.26 -6.44
CA PHE A 97 -7.07 -9.70 -5.03
C PHE A 97 -7.57 -11.15 -4.86
N ILE A 98 -7.45 -11.98 -5.90
CA ILE A 98 -8.08 -13.32 -5.93
C ILE A 98 -7.53 -14.22 -4.82
N GLY A 99 -8.44 -14.75 -3.99
CA GLY A 99 -8.09 -15.67 -2.92
C GLY A 99 -7.26 -15.05 -1.80
N ILE A 100 -7.25 -13.71 -1.69
CA ILE A 100 -6.58 -12.98 -0.61
C ILE A 100 -7.56 -12.80 0.56
N GLU A 101 -7.10 -13.11 1.76
CA GLU A 101 -7.76 -12.73 3.00
C GLU A 101 -7.32 -11.32 3.38
N MET A 102 -8.28 -10.40 3.43
CA MET A 102 -8.11 -8.99 3.73
C MET A 102 -8.73 -8.72 5.09
N GLU A 103 -7.91 -8.44 6.10
CA GLU A 103 -8.33 -8.16 7.47
C GLU A 103 -8.05 -6.70 7.79
N HIS A 104 -9.09 -5.92 8.14
CA HIS A 104 -8.99 -4.49 8.42
C HIS A 104 -8.34 -3.66 7.29
N VAL A 105 -8.55 -4.04 6.02
CA VAL A 105 -8.01 -3.26 4.88
C VAL A 105 -8.86 -2.01 4.67
N ASN A 106 -8.23 -0.84 4.68
CA ASN A 106 -8.93 0.42 4.46
C ASN A 106 -9.02 0.76 2.97
N PHE A 107 -10.25 0.73 2.46
CA PHE A 107 -10.60 1.14 1.11
C PHE A 107 -11.37 2.47 1.05
N THR A 108 -11.37 3.27 2.11
CA THR A 108 -12.08 4.57 2.18
C THR A 108 -11.71 5.45 0.99
N ASN A 109 -12.70 5.92 0.24
CA ASN A 109 -12.53 6.73 -0.98
C ASN A 109 -11.66 6.08 -2.08
N THR A 110 -11.42 4.77 -2.03
CA THR A 110 -10.72 4.05 -3.10
C THR A 110 -11.64 3.93 -4.30
N GLN A 111 -11.11 4.21 -5.48
CA GLN A 111 -11.81 4.03 -6.74
C GLN A 111 -11.36 2.72 -7.37
N PHE A 112 -12.33 1.87 -7.72
CA PHE A 112 -12.09 0.58 -8.37
C PHE A 112 -12.60 0.60 -9.80
N GLU A 113 -11.76 0.22 -10.74
CA GLU A 113 -12.11 -0.06 -12.13
C GLU A 113 -11.62 -1.46 -12.48
N ALA A 114 -12.50 -2.33 -12.96
CA ALA A 114 -12.14 -3.70 -13.38
C ALA A 114 -11.32 -4.50 -12.33
N VAL A 115 -11.60 -4.31 -11.03
CA VAL A 115 -10.87 -5.00 -9.95
C VAL A 115 -11.51 -6.35 -9.63
N ASN A 116 -10.68 -7.38 -9.50
CA ASN A 116 -11.12 -8.74 -9.20
C ASN A 116 -10.87 -9.12 -7.74
N PHE A 117 -11.96 -9.26 -6.96
CA PHE A 117 -11.94 -9.71 -5.56
C PHE A 117 -12.40 -11.18 -5.37
N SER A 118 -12.54 -11.97 -6.44
CA SER A 118 -13.11 -13.31 -6.35
C SER A 118 -12.36 -14.23 -5.40
N CYS A 119 -13.11 -15.06 -4.66
CA CYS A 119 -12.58 -15.95 -3.61
C CYS A 119 -11.83 -15.24 -2.46
N GLY A 120 -11.79 -13.91 -2.43
CA GLY A 120 -11.24 -13.15 -1.32
C GLY A 120 -12.18 -13.17 -0.11
N ILE A 121 -11.61 -13.08 1.08
CA ILE A 121 -12.36 -12.96 2.34
C ILE A 121 -12.06 -11.59 2.91
N LEU A 122 -13.08 -10.74 3.04
CA LEU A 122 -12.95 -9.44 3.70
C LEU A 122 -13.45 -9.55 5.14
N ARG A 123 -12.57 -9.26 6.11
CA ARG A 123 -12.87 -9.18 7.54
C ARG A 123 -12.63 -7.74 7.99
N ASN A 124 -13.62 -7.15 8.66
CA ASN A 124 -13.58 -5.77 9.15
C ASN A 124 -13.32 -5.71 10.63
#